data_AF-R8AW41-F1
#
_entry.id   AF-R8AW41-F1
#
_cell.length_a   1.000
_cell.length_b   1.000
_cell.length_c   1.000
_cell.angle_alpha   90.00
_cell.angle_beta   90.00
_cell.angle_gamma   90.00
#
_symmetry.space_group_name_H-M   'P 1'
#
loop_
_entity.id
_entity.type
_entity.pdbx_description
1 polymer ?
#
loop_
_entity_poly.entity_id
_entity_poly.type
_entity_poly.pdbx_seq_one_letter_code
_entity_poly.pdbx_strand_id
1 'polypeptide(L)'
;MIRWFDFSDDAYEFHDLGSLRTTWRKVPNQQAVNAIAEAHQYYDFLKTMVVGRVQSWSHPKEEREHWYKPTALTLSARAGAISSCVSVGSSIIECAMRAHAENRNIRELMKNKPEHRTFGKVIYSWKNHGVYAPEINGVVADIESVHGRRNDIHLYASFGRDWADVIDEESDIMDAIERLFTFFQNLDPI
;
A
#
# COMPACT_ATOMS: atom_id res chain seq x y z
N MET A 1 -9.76 31.58 -3.98
CA MET A 1 -9.32 31.83 -2.59
C MET A 1 -8.03 31.04 -2.38
N ILE A 2 -6.97 31.66 -1.84
CA ILE A 2 -5.69 31.00 -1.58
C ILE A 2 -5.89 30.01 -0.42
N ARG A 3 -5.27 28.82 -0.52
CA ARG A 3 -5.23 27.83 0.56
C ARG A 3 -3.79 27.67 1.04
N TRP A 4 -3.61 27.56 2.34
CA TRP A 4 -2.32 27.33 2.99
C TRP A 4 -2.24 25.88 3.44
N PHE A 5 -1.07 25.25 3.33
CA PHE A 5 -0.86 23.86 3.69
C PHE A 5 0.28 23.73 4.69
N ASP A 6 0.07 22.92 5.72
CA ASP A 6 1.10 22.50 6.66
C ASP A 6 0.76 21.12 7.24
N PHE A 7 1.64 20.62 8.11
CA PHE A 7 1.43 19.39 8.84
C PHE A 7 0.83 19.68 10.21
N SER A 8 -0.07 18.81 10.68
CA SER A 8 -0.59 18.85 12.04
C SER A 8 0.50 18.62 13.10
N ASP A 9 1.56 17.90 12.72
CA ASP A 9 2.78 17.67 13.46
C ASP A 9 3.93 17.54 12.46
N ASP A 10 4.95 18.37 12.61
CA ASP A 10 6.12 18.44 11.72
C ASP A 10 7.22 17.45 12.10
N ALA A 11 7.15 16.82 13.29
CA ALA A 11 8.09 15.81 13.72
C ALA A 11 7.66 14.42 13.25
N TYR A 12 8.49 13.76 12.45
CA TYR A 12 8.30 12.37 12.04
C TYR A 12 9.55 11.55 12.28
N GLU A 13 9.39 10.47 13.05
CA GLU A 13 10.44 9.50 13.27
C GLU A 13 10.27 8.35 12.28
N PHE A 14 11.28 8.16 11.43
CA PHE A 14 11.31 7.04 10.50
C PHE A 14 11.54 5.74 11.26
N HIS A 15 10.82 4.68 10.89
CA HIS A 15 11.20 3.34 11.30
C HIS A 15 12.62 3.02 10.81
N ASP A 16 13.43 2.47 11.70
CA ASP A 16 14.75 1.97 11.37
C ASP A 16 14.63 0.77 10.39
N LEU A 17 15.50 0.75 9.38
CA LEU A 17 15.48 -0.31 8.36
C LEU A 17 15.77 -1.70 8.97
N GLY A 18 16.57 -1.79 10.03
CA GLY A 18 16.82 -3.03 10.78
C GLY A 18 15.56 -3.61 11.42
N SER A 19 14.74 -2.75 12.04
CA SER A 19 13.44 -3.11 12.60
C SER A 19 12.49 -3.56 11.51
N LEU A 20 12.40 -2.84 10.40
CA LEU A 20 11.56 -3.23 9.26
C LEU A 20 12.00 -4.58 8.65
N ARG A 21 13.31 -4.81 8.49
CA ARG A 21 13.84 -6.11 8.05
C ARG A 21 13.48 -7.23 9.03
N THR A 22 13.47 -6.94 10.33
CA THR A 22 13.06 -7.89 11.37
C THR A 22 11.58 -8.22 11.28
N THR A 23 10.73 -7.22 11.04
CA THR A 23 9.29 -7.41 10.80
C THR A 23 9.03 -8.30 9.58
N TRP A 24 9.79 -8.11 8.50
CA TRP A 24 9.66 -8.87 7.26
C TRP A 24 10.52 -10.15 7.18
N ARG A 25 11.12 -10.59 8.29
CA ARG A 25 12.09 -11.71 8.32
C ARG A 25 11.56 -13.04 7.79
N LYS A 26 10.24 -13.23 7.74
CA LYS A 26 9.62 -14.47 7.25
C LYS A 26 9.57 -14.57 5.72
N VAL A 27 9.81 -13.47 5.01
CA VAL A 27 9.90 -13.49 3.54
C VAL A 27 11.17 -14.26 3.13
N PRO A 28 11.06 -15.35 2.34
CA PRO A 28 12.15 -16.30 2.11
C PRO A 28 13.17 -15.84 1.05
N ASN A 29 13.55 -14.57 1.07
CA ASN A 29 14.57 -14.01 0.20
C ASN A 29 15.14 -12.71 0.81
N GLN A 30 16.42 -12.69 1.19
CA GLN A 30 17.02 -11.53 1.85
C GLN A 30 17.04 -10.27 0.96
N GLN A 31 17.18 -10.42 -0.36
CA GLN A 31 17.10 -9.27 -1.27
C GLN A 31 15.69 -8.71 -1.31
N ALA A 32 14.67 -9.58 -1.30
CA ALA A 32 13.27 -9.16 -1.19
C ALA A 32 13.01 -8.44 0.15
N VAL A 33 13.50 -8.99 1.27
CA VAL A 33 13.38 -8.35 2.60
C VAL A 33 13.99 -6.95 2.61
N ASN A 34 15.19 -6.77 2.02
CA ASN A 34 15.83 -5.47 1.95
C ASN A 34 15.03 -4.46 1.11
N ALA A 35 14.58 -4.88 -0.08
CA ALA A 35 13.77 -4.03 -0.96
C ALA A 35 12.41 -3.66 -0.32
N ILE A 36 11.77 -4.63 0.35
CA ILE A 36 10.52 -4.41 1.07
C ILE A 36 10.72 -3.44 2.23
N ALA A 37 11.79 -3.57 3.01
CA ALA A 37 12.04 -2.69 4.16
C ALA A 37 12.23 -1.22 3.72
N GLU A 38 12.97 -0.98 2.63
CA GLU A 38 13.14 0.36 2.06
C GLU A 38 11.81 0.93 1.53
N ALA A 39 11.04 0.12 0.80
CA ALA A 39 9.74 0.51 0.31
C ALA A 39 8.72 0.75 1.44
N HIS A 40 8.76 -0.04 2.51
CA HIS A 40 7.87 0.09 3.66
C HIS A 40 8.14 1.40 4.42
N GLN A 41 9.41 1.75 4.62
CA GLN A 41 9.77 3.05 5.21
C GLN A 41 9.20 4.22 4.39
N TYR A 42 9.25 4.12 3.05
CA TYR A 42 8.67 5.13 2.17
C TYR A 42 7.13 5.14 2.23
N TYR A 43 6.50 3.97 2.28
CA TYR A 43 5.05 3.84 2.46
C TYR A 43 4.58 4.47 3.77
N ASP A 44 5.26 4.20 4.89
CA ASP A 44 4.93 4.76 6.21
C ASP A 44 4.98 6.29 6.20
N PHE A 45 6.00 6.85 5.55
CA PHE A 45 6.12 8.29 5.38
C PHE A 45 4.95 8.87 4.57
N LEU A 46 4.61 8.28 3.42
CA LEU A 46 3.50 8.75 2.59
C LEU A 46 2.16 8.67 3.36
N LYS A 47 1.89 7.54 4.00
CA LYS A 47 0.66 7.30 4.75
C LYS A 47 0.56 8.24 5.94
N THR A 48 1.61 8.38 6.73
CA THR A 48 1.57 9.15 7.97
C THR A 48 1.68 10.65 7.72
N MET A 49 2.74 11.08 7.04
CA MET A 49 3.01 12.50 6.85
C MET A 49 2.08 13.12 5.83
N VAL A 50 1.92 12.48 4.67
CA VAL A 50 1.19 13.11 3.56
C VAL A 50 -0.32 12.88 3.69
N VAL A 51 -0.75 11.63 3.86
CA VAL A 51 -2.18 11.31 3.95
C VAL A 51 -2.76 11.66 5.32
N GLY A 52 -2.03 11.38 6.40
CA GLY A 52 -2.53 11.54 7.78
C GLY A 52 -2.37 12.94 8.36
N ARG A 53 -1.32 13.69 7.99
CA ARG A 53 -0.94 14.94 8.68
C ARG A 53 -1.04 16.21 7.87
N VAL A 54 -1.05 16.17 6.53
CA VAL A 54 -1.20 17.40 5.75
C VAL A 54 -2.62 17.95 5.91
N GLN A 55 -2.70 19.22 6.28
CA GLN A 55 -3.94 19.95 6.50
C GLN A 55 -3.99 21.20 5.62
N SER A 56 -5.21 21.68 5.36
CA SER A 56 -5.42 22.92 4.63
C SER A 56 -6.07 23.97 5.51
N TRP A 57 -5.66 25.22 5.32
CA TRP A 57 -6.10 26.35 6.11
C TRP A 57 -6.63 27.47 5.22
N SER A 58 -7.60 28.21 5.73
CA SER A 58 -8.13 29.42 5.08
C SER A 58 -7.19 30.62 5.21
N HIS A 59 -6.27 30.62 6.17
CA HIS A 59 -5.38 31.73 6.51
C HIS A 59 -3.94 31.27 6.78
N PRO A 60 -2.93 32.14 6.56
CA PRO A 60 -1.54 31.86 6.91
C PRO A 60 -1.38 31.71 8.43
N LYS A 61 -0.30 31.05 8.88
CA LYS A 61 -0.13 30.64 10.28
C LYS A 61 -0.20 31.81 11.26
N GLU A 62 0.29 32.97 10.85
CA GLU A 62 0.36 34.21 11.63
C GLU A 62 -1.01 34.86 11.84
N GLU A 63 -1.98 34.58 10.96
CA GLU A 63 -3.33 35.15 10.97
C GLU A 63 -4.39 34.17 11.51
N ARG A 64 -3.97 32.97 11.93
CA ARG A 64 -4.88 31.96 12.48
C ARG A 64 -5.26 32.30 13.90
N GLU A 65 -6.43 32.90 14.05
CA GLU A 65 -7.18 32.95 15.30
C GLU A 65 -7.52 31.55 15.84
N HIS A 66 -7.68 31.46 17.16
CA HIS A 66 -7.83 30.21 17.91
C HIS A 66 -9.08 29.38 17.55
N TRP A 67 -10.08 29.97 16.90
CA TRP A 67 -11.28 29.28 16.43
C TRP A 67 -11.20 28.78 14.99
N TYR A 68 -10.15 29.12 14.23
CA TYR A 68 -9.94 28.51 12.93
C TYR A 68 -9.68 27.01 13.09
N LYS A 69 -10.36 26.21 12.28
CA LYS A 69 -10.15 24.77 12.23
C LYS A 69 -9.48 24.40 10.91
N PRO A 70 -8.49 23.49 10.93
CA PRO A 70 -7.95 22.95 9.70
C PRO A 70 -9.08 22.24 8.94
N THR A 71 -9.06 22.35 7.62
CA THR A 71 -9.87 21.52 6.75
C THR A 71 -8.99 20.37 6.28
N ALA A 72 -9.51 19.14 6.34
CA ALA A 72 -8.87 17.99 5.72
C ALA A 72 -8.57 18.30 4.24
N LEU A 73 -7.45 17.79 3.74
CA LEU A 73 -7.13 17.91 2.33
C LEU A 73 -8.28 17.36 1.47
N THR A 74 -8.82 18.19 0.58
CA THR A 74 -9.71 17.74 -0.49
C THR A 74 -8.95 16.85 -1.48
N LEU A 75 -9.67 15.95 -2.16
CA LEU A 75 -9.14 14.83 -2.95
C LEU A 75 -7.98 15.15 -3.89
N SER A 76 -7.88 16.31 -4.56
CA SER A 76 -6.86 16.48 -5.61
C SER A 76 -5.41 16.33 -5.14
N ALA A 77 -5.05 16.86 -3.97
CA ALA A 77 -3.69 16.71 -3.42
C ALA A 77 -3.53 15.43 -2.56
N ARG A 78 -4.61 14.96 -1.92
CA ARG A 78 -4.62 13.71 -1.13
C ARG A 78 -4.62 12.45 -2.02
N ALA A 79 -5.33 12.47 -3.14
CA ALA A 79 -5.45 11.37 -4.10
C ALA A 79 -4.09 10.99 -4.70
N GLY A 80 -3.21 11.97 -4.96
CA GLY A 80 -1.85 11.69 -5.43
C GLY A 80 -1.03 10.90 -4.40
N ALA A 81 -1.16 11.26 -3.12
CA ALA A 81 -0.50 10.56 -2.02
C ALA A 81 -1.09 9.16 -1.78
N ILE A 82 -2.41 9.03 -1.82
CA ILE A 82 -3.10 7.73 -1.69
C ILE A 82 -2.73 6.82 -2.86
N SER A 83 -2.77 7.32 -4.10
CA SER A 83 -2.35 6.55 -5.28
C SER A 83 -0.90 6.08 -5.17
N SER A 84 -0.02 6.92 -4.62
CA SER A 84 1.37 6.56 -4.34
C SER A 84 1.46 5.49 -3.25
N CYS A 85 0.68 5.59 -2.16
CA CYS A 85 0.58 4.55 -1.13
C CYS A 85 0.10 3.22 -1.72
N VAL A 86 -0.93 3.24 -2.58
CA VAL A 86 -1.45 2.04 -3.25
C VAL A 86 -0.39 1.42 -4.14
N SER A 87 0.33 2.23 -4.92
CA SER A 87 1.41 1.75 -5.80
C SER A 87 2.56 1.10 -5.02
N VAL A 88 3.05 1.78 -3.99
CA VAL A 88 4.14 1.28 -3.14
C VAL A 88 3.70 0.05 -2.35
N GLY A 89 2.52 0.09 -1.73
CA GLY A 89 1.95 -1.03 -0.98
C GLY A 89 1.73 -2.25 -1.85
N SER A 90 1.16 -2.08 -3.05
CA SER A 90 1.01 -3.17 -4.03
C SER A 90 2.37 -3.77 -4.43
N SER A 91 3.40 -2.95 -4.57
CA SER A 91 4.74 -3.42 -4.94
C SER A 91 5.41 -4.23 -3.83
N ILE A 92 5.22 -3.83 -2.56
CA ILE A 92 5.65 -4.59 -1.38
C ILE A 92 4.95 -5.95 -1.35
N ILE A 93 3.61 -5.96 -1.50
CA ILE A 93 2.80 -7.17 -1.52
C ILE A 93 3.23 -8.10 -2.66
N GLU A 94 3.39 -7.57 -3.88
CA GLU A 94 3.87 -8.32 -5.04
C GLU A 94 5.23 -8.98 -4.77
N CYS A 95 6.17 -8.22 -4.19
CA CYS A 95 7.50 -8.72 -3.87
C CYS A 95 7.46 -9.85 -2.83
N ALA A 96 6.74 -9.65 -1.72
CA ALA A 96 6.60 -10.64 -0.66
C ALA A 96 5.91 -11.91 -1.18
N MET A 97 4.78 -11.74 -1.88
CA MET A 97 4.01 -12.84 -2.46
C MET A 97 4.87 -13.65 -3.42
N ARG A 98 5.62 -12.99 -4.31
CA ARG A 98 6.51 -13.67 -5.25
C ARG A 98 7.58 -14.49 -4.54
N ALA A 99 8.25 -13.92 -3.52
CA ALA A 99 9.27 -14.63 -2.77
C ALA A 99 8.70 -15.90 -2.11
N HIS A 100 7.54 -15.81 -1.46
CA HIS A 100 6.88 -16.97 -0.87
C HIS A 100 6.44 -18.02 -1.90
N ALA A 101 5.92 -17.58 -3.05
CA ALA A 101 5.48 -18.46 -4.12
C ALA A 101 6.65 -19.21 -4.78
N GLU A 102 7.79 -18.55 -4.96
CA GLU A 102 9.03 -19.17 -5.46
C GLU A 102 9.58 -20.17 -4.44
N ASN A 103 9.61 -19.83 -3.15
CA ASN A 103 10.03 -20.75 -2.08
C ASN A 103 9.16 -22.01 -2.00
N ARG A 104 7.86 -21.86 -2.28
CA ARG A 104 6.88 -22.96 -2.36
C ARG A 104 7.01 -23.80 -3.64
N ASN A 105 7.93 -23.46 -4.54
CA ASN A 105 8.07 -24.11 -5.85
C ASN A 105 6.76 -24.15 -6.65
N ILE A 106 5.98 -23.06 -6.63
CA ILE A 106 4.76 -22.94 -7.44
C ILE A 106 5.15 -22.98 -8.92
N ARG A 107 5.08 -24.19 -9.52
CA ARG A 107 5.72 -24.56 -10.79
C ARG A 107 5.33 -23.68 -11.96
N GLU A 108 4.11 -23.15 -11.96
CA GLU A 108 3.62 -22.27 -13.03
C GLU A 108 4.38 -20.94 -13.11
N LEU A 109 4.93 -20.45 -11.99
CA LEU A 109 5.75 -19.23 -11.94
C LEU A 109 7.18 -19.45 -12.43
N MET A 110 7.68 -20.68 -12.31
CA MET A 110 9.06 -21.04 -12.63
C MET A 110 9.32 -21.22 -14.13
N LYS A 111 8.28 -21.48 -14.93
CA LYS A 111 8.40 -21.76 -16.37
C LYS A 111 8.58 -20.52 -17.26
N ASN A 112 8.29 -19.33 -16.73
CA ASN A 112 8.35 -18.07 -17.48
C ASN A 112 9.57 -17.23 -17.05
N LYS A 113 10.10 -16.45 -18.00
CA LYS A 113 11.18 -15.49 -17.72
C LYS A 113 10.79 -14.55 -16.57
N PRO A 114 11.74 -14.13 -15.70
CA PRO A 114 11.44 -13.33 -14.51
C PRO A 114 10.57 -12.09 -14.76
N GLU A 115 10.75 -11.42 -15.90
CA GLU A 115 10.00 -10.24 -16.35
C GLU A 115 8.51 -10.52 -16.66
N HIS A 116 8.15 -11.78 -16.90
CA HIS A 116 6.78 -12.19 -17.18
C HIS A 116 6.02 -12.67 -15.95
N ARG A 117 6.64 -12.64 -14.77
CA ARG A 117 6.05 -12.99 -13.46
C ARG A 117 5.34 -11.77 -12.86
N THR A 118 4.36 -11.24 -13.57
CA THR A 118 3.58 -10.07 -13.13
C THR A 118 2.73 -10.41 -11.90
N PHE A 119 2.38 -9.40 -11.10
CA PHE A 119 1.52 -9.57 -9.93
C PHE A 119 0.28 -10.44 -10.21
N GLY A 120 -0.50 -10.12 -11.24
CA GLY A 120 -1.67 -10.92 -11.63
C GLY A 120 -1.39 -12.40 -11.92
N LYS A 121 -0.22 -12.73 -12.50
CA LYS A 121 0.17 -14.13 -12.71
C LYS A 121 0.58 -14.84 -11.43
N VAL A 122 1.22 -14.14 -10.49
CA VAL A 122 1.53 -14.67 -9.15
C VAL A 122 0.24 -15.02 -8.42
N ILE A 123 -0.74 -14.10 -8.45
CA ILE A 123 -2.08 -14.31 -7.88
C ILE A 123 -2.73 -15.55 -8.50
N TYR A 124 -2.82 -15.59 -9.83
CA TYR A 124 -3.44 -16.71 -10.54
C TYR A 124 -2.76 -18.06 -10.21
N SER A 125 -1.43 -18.11 -10.27
CA SER A 125 -0.69 -19.36 -10.05
C SER A 125 -0.83 -19.87 -8.62
N TRP A 126 -0.85 -18.96 -7.63
CA TRP A 126 -1.03 -19.36 -6.24
C TRP A 126 -2.44 -19.88 -5.98
N LYS A 127 -3.46 -19.17 -6.45
CA LYS A 127 -4.87 -19.59 -6.34
C LYS A 127 -5.13 -20.97 -6.94
N ASN A 128 -4.38 -21.34 -8.00
CA ASN A 128 -4.56 -22.61 -8.71
C ASN A 128 -3.55 -23.70 -8.33
N HIS A 129 -2.64 -23.46 -7.37
CA HIS A 129 -1.60 -24.43 -7.02
C HIS A 129 -2.12 -25.70 -6.31
N GLY A 130 -3.40 -25.72 -5.91
CA GLY A 130 -4.03 -26.84 -5.20
C GLY A 130 -3.59 -26.95 -3.75
N VAL A 131 -2.31 -27.27 -3.50
CA VAL A 131 -1.76 -27.50 -2.15
C VAL A 131 -1.63 -26.21 -1.34
N TYR A 132 -1.10 -25.15 -1.96
CA TYR A 132 -0.84 -23.87 -1.28
C TYR A 132 -1.93 -22.82 -1.53
N ALA A 133 -2.91 -23.13 -2.38
CA ALA A 133 -4.05 -22.25 -2.62
C ALA A 133 -4.80 -21.89 -1.32
N PRO A 134 -5.04 -22.82 -0.37
CA PRO A 134 -5.75 -22.50 0.87
C PRO A 134 -5.07 -21.45 1.76
N GLU A 135 -3.75 -21.29 1.67
CA GLU A 135 -3.00 -20.38 2.56
C GLU A 135 -3.39 -18.91 2.37
N ILE A 136 -3.74 -18.53 1.14
CA ILE A 136 -4.11 -17.14 0.82
C ILE A 136 -5.61 -16.91 0.85
N ASN A 137 -6.45 -17.95 1.00
CA ASN A 137 -7.91 -17.84 0.88
C ASN A 137 -8.52 -16.75 1.77
N GLY A 138 -7.98 -16.57 2.99
CA GLY A 138 -8.44 -15.54 3.93
C GLY A 138 -8.12 -14.10 3.49
N VAL A 139 -7.24 -13.92 2.51
CA VAL A 139 -6.77 -12.60 2.04
C VAL A 139 -6.87 -12.42 0.52
N VAL A 140 -7.41 -13.39 -0.23
CA VAL A 140 -7.53 -13.29 -1.71
C VAL A 140 -8.32 -12.05 -2.11
N ALA A 141 -9.42 -11.74 -1.43
CA ALA A 141 -10.24 -10.57 -1.74
C ALA A 141 -9.45 -9.26 -1.58
N ASP A 142 -8.65 -9.15 -0.51
CA ASP A 142 -7.78 -7.99 -0.30
C ASP A 142 -6.71 -7.89 -1.39
N ILE A 143 -6.07 -9.02 -1.76
CA ILE A 143 -5.07 -9.06 -2.85
C ILE A 143 -5.67 -8.57 -4.17
N GLU A 144 -6.86 -9.06 -4.53
CA GLU A 144 -7.53 -8.71 -5.77
C GLU A 144 -8.00 -7.27 -5.79
N SER A 145 -8.50 -6.75 -4.66
CA SER A 145 -8.91 -5.36 -4.50
C SER A 145 -7.73 -4.40 -4.70
N VAL A 146 -6.61 -4.65 -4.01
CA VAL A 146 -5.38 -3.85 -4.14
C VAL A 146 -4.80 -3.93 -5.55
N HIS A 147 -4.74 -5.13 -6.15
CA HIS A 147 -4.28 -5.32 -7.53
C HIS A 147 -5.18 -4.61 -8.55
N GLY A 148 -6.51 -4.66 -8.36
CA GLY A 148 -7.48 -3.95 -9.18
C GLY A 148 -7.24 -2.44 -9.12
N ARG A 149 -7.17 -1.87 -7.90
CA ARG A 149 -6.98 -0.43 -7.70
C ARG A 149 -5.67 0.08 -8.28
N ARG A 150 -4.58 -0.68 -8.21
CA ARG A 150 -3.30 -0.34 -8.86
C ARG A 150 -3.45 -0.15 -10.38
N ASN A 151 -4.32 -0.95 -11.02
CA ASN A 151 -4.52 -0.93 -12.46
C ASN A 151 -5.59 0.10 -12.90
N ASP A 152 -6.44 0.58 -11.99
CA ASP A 152 -7.44 1.61 -12.25
C ASP A 152 -6.83 3.02 -12.33
N ILE A 153 -6.16 3.27 -13.46
CA ILE A 153 -5.56 4.57 -13.83
C ILE A 153 -6.57 5.42 -14.64
N HIS A 154 -7.77 4.89 -14.93
CA HIS A 154 -8.73 5.54 -15.82
C HIS A 154 -9.64 6.54 -15.07
N LEU A 155 -9.37 7.83 -15.24
CA LEU A 155 -10.20 8.95 -14.72
C LEU A 155 -11.69 8.84 -15.11
N TYR A 156 -11.99 8.15 -16.22
CA TYR A 156 -13.35 7.92 -16.70
C TYR A 156 -14.17 7.03 -15.77
N ALA A 157 -13.55 6.08 -15.08
CA ALA A 157 -14.22 5.23 -14.08
C ALA A 157 -14.68 6.03 -12.84
N SER A 158 -14.14 7.25 -12.66
CA SER A 158 -14.47 8.16 -11.57
C SER A 158 -15.63 9.12 -11.91
N PHE A 159 -16.19 9.07 -13.11
CA PHE A 159 -17.20 10.02 -13.57
C PHE A 159 -18.56 9.78 -12.87
N GLY A 160 -19.11 10.81 -12.21
CA GLY A 160 -20.44 10.76 -11.58
C GLY A 160 -20.51 10.11 -10.19
N ARG A 161 -19.37 9.88 -9.54
CA ARG A 161 -19.29 9.25 -8.20
C ARG A 161 -19.45 10.28 -7.07
N ASP A 162 -20.07 9.87 -5.95
CA ASP A 162 -20.08 10.67 -4.72
C ASP A 162 -18.68 10.67 -4.08
N TRP A 163 -18.32 11.79 -3.47
CA TRP A 163 -17.05 11.96 -2.78
C TRP A 163 -16.94 11.13 -1.51
N ALA A 164 -18.03 10.88 -0.81
CA ALA A 164 -18.03 9.99 0.36
C ALA A 164 -17.57 8.59 -0.03
N ASP A 165 -18.15 8.04 -1.11
CA ASP A 165 -17.82 6.71 -1.62
C ASP A 165 -16.33 6.57 -2.01
N VAL A 166 -15.75 7.61 -2.62
CA VAL A 166 -14.32 7.60 -3.01
C VAL A 166 -13.42 7.55 -1.78
N ILE A 167 -13.75 8.30 -0.73
CA ILE A 167 -12.96 8.33 0.51
C ILE A 167 -13.05 6.98 1.24
N ASP A 168 -14.23 6.39 1.28
CA ASP A 168 -14.45 5.09 1.92
C ASP A 168 -13.67 4.00 1.19
N GLU A 169 -13.74 3.94 -0.15
CA GLU A 169 -12.95 2.99 -0.93
C GLU A 169 -11.43 3.17 -0.78
N GLU A 170 -10.95 4.41 -0.78
CA GLU A 170 -9.54 4.69 -0.54
C GLU A 170 -9.10 4.20 0.85
N SER A 171 -9.96 4.34 1.86
CA SER A 171 -9.70 3.88 3.22
C SER A 171 -9.71 2.35 3.28
N ASP A 172 -10.69 1.70 2.65
CA ASP A 172 -10.79 0.24 2.56
C ASP A 172 -9.57 -0.39 1.88
N ILE A 173 -9.07 0.24 0.81
CA ILE A 173 -7.86 -0.21 0.11
C ILE A 173 -6.62 -0.06 1.00
N MET A 174 -6.49 1.06 1.72
CA MET A 174 -5.36 1.27 2.64
C MET A 174 -5.38 0.24 3.77
N ASP A 175 -6.56 -0.07 4.31
CA ASP A 175 -6.71 -1.10 5.33
C ASP A 175 -6.43 -2.51 4.78
N ALA A 176 -6.81 -2.78 3.53
CA ALA A 176 -6.47 -4.03 2.84
C ALA A 176 -4.96 -4.20 2.71
N ILE A 177 -4.22 -3.13 2.37
CA ILE A 177 -2.75 -3.17 2.30
C ILE A 177 -2.15 -3.54 3.66
N GLU A 178 -2.63 -2.96 4.76
CA GLU A 178 -2.14 -3.27 6.11
C GLU A 178 -2.42 -4.71 6.54
N ARG A 179 -3.62 -5.21 6.22
CA ARG A 179 -3.97 -6.62 6.45
C ARG A 179 -3.07 -7.55 5.67
N LEU A 180 -2.75 -7.21 4.42
CA LEU A 180 -1.82 -7.98 3.58
C LEU A 180 -0.38 -7.91 4.08
N PHE A 181 0.08 -6.75 4.55
CA PHE A 181 1.39 -6.65 5.21
C PHE A 181 1.45 -7.59 6.41
N THR A 182 0.47 -7.50 7.29
CA THR A 182 0.36 -8.37 8.47
C THR A 182 0.35 -9.84 8.07
N PHE A 183 -0.40 -10.21 7.02
CA PHE A 183 -0.43 -11.58 6.51
C PHE A 183 0.95 -12.06 6.07
N PHE A 184 1.63 -11.34 5.19
CA PHE A 184 2.94 -11.77 4.65
C PHE A 184 4.08 -11.68 5.67
N GLN A 185 4.01 -10.77 6.64
CA GLN A 185 4.94 -10.74 7.78
C GLN A 185 4.82 -11.98 8.67
N ASN A 186 3.64 -12.61 8.69
CA ASN A 186 3.35 -13.77 9.53
C ASN A 186 3.33 -15.10 8.77
N LEU A 187 3.27 -15.09 7.44
CA LEU A 187 3.29 -16.29 6.61
C LEU A 187 4.63 -17.00 6.72
N ASP A 188 4.62 -18.26 7.16
CA ASP A 188 5.86 -19.01 7.34
C ASP A 188 6.50 -19.43 5.99
N PRO A 189 7.84 -19.42 5.90
CA PRO A 189 8.56 -20.07 4.82
C PRO A 189 8.43 -21.61 4.94
N ILE A 190 8.62 -22.32 3.83
CA ILE A 190 8.53 -23.78 3.73
C ILE A 190 9.86 -24.35 3.23
#